data_AF-A0A8B8JVZ5-F1
#
_entry.id   AF-A0A8B8JVZ5-F1
#
_cell.length_a   1.000
_cell.length_b   1.000
_cell.length_c   1.000
_cell.angle_alpha   90.00
_cell.angle_beta   90.00
_cell.angle_gamma   90.00
#
_symmetry.space_group_name_H-M   'P 1'
#
loop_
_entity.id
_entity.type
_entity.pdbx_description
1 polymer ?
#
loop_
_entity_poly.entity_id
_entity_poly.type
_entity_poly.pdbx_seq_one_letter_code
_entity_poly.pdbx_strand_id
1 'polypeptide(L)'
;MHPPLTLHKHPMCAEIIEQFQKCHIEHPVAKFFGECTDLKIKLDRCFRQEKALKRKANFEESKKFKEQLRAFRKENAASSCQ
;
A
#
# COMPACT_ATOMS: atom_id res chain seq x y z
N MET A 1 1.43 3.76 14.45
CA MET A 1 0.96 4.90 13.64
C MET A 1 0.37 4.33 12.35
N HIS A 2 -0.95 4.44 12.14
CA HIS A 2 -1.58 4.00 10.89
C HIS A 2 -1.55 5.14 9.86
N PRO A 3 -1.42 4.85 8.55
CA PRO A 3 -1.61 5.85 7.50
C PRO A 3 -3.03 6.45 7.54
N PRO A 4 -3.26 7.62 6.91
CA PRO A 4 -4.59 8.18 6.80
C PRO A 4 -5.56 7.19 6.13
N LEU A 5 -6.75 7.05 6.70
CA LEU A 5 -7.78 6.07 6.34
C LEU A 5 -8.55 6.46 5.07
N THR A 6 -7.82 6.79 3.99
CA THR A 6 -8.44 7.10 2.71
C THR A 6 -8.89 5.81 2.03
N LEU A 7 -10.19 5.51 2.10
CA LEU A 7 -10.80 4.26 1.61
C LEU A 7 -10.40 3.96 0.15
N HIS A 8 -10.38 4.97 -0.71
CA HIS A 8 -10.02 4.84 -2.13
C HIS A 8 -8.56 4.39 -2.38
N LYS A 9 -7.65 4.54 -1.41
CA LYS A 9 -6.24 4.13 -1.56
C LYS A 9 -5.99 2.68 -1.10
N HIS A 10 -6.94 2.11 -0.36
CA HIS A 10 -6.77 0.84 0.35
C HIS A 10 -7.93 -0.13 0.09
N PRO A 11 -8.18 -0.53 -1.17
CA PRO A 11 -9.32 -1.36 -1.52
C PRO A 11 -9.32 -2.72 -0.80
N MET A 12 -8.14 -3.29 -0.48
CA MET A 12 -8.07 -4.58 0.22
C MET A 12 -8.38 -4.49 1.72
N CYS A 13 -8.33 -3.28 2.29
CA CYS A 13 -8.56 -3.07 3.71
C CYS A 13 -9.88 -2.34 3.99
N ALA A 14 -10.72 -2.14 2.97
CA ALA A 14 -11.95 -1.35 3.06
C ALA A 14 -12.88 -1.83 4.18
N GLU A 15 -13.15 -3.14 4.24
CA GLU A 15 -14.03 -3.73 5.25
C GLU A 15 -13.53 -3.53 6.69
N ILE A 16 -12.20 -3.54 6.90
CA ILE A 16 -11.60 -3.33 8.22
C ILE A 16 -11.64 -1.84 8.60
N ILE A 17 -11.47 -0.95 7.61
CA ILE A 17 -11.61 0.50 7.81
C ILE A 17 -13.03 0.84 8.24
N GLU A 18 -14.04 0.26 7.58
CA GLU A 18 -15.44 0.47 7.93
C GLU A 18 -15.76 0.00 9.35
N GLN A 19 -15.32 -1.20 9.74
CA GLN A 19 -15.48 -1.69 11.11
C GLN A 19 -14.79 -0.80 12.14
N PHE A 20 -13.58 -0.32 11.83
CA PHE A 20 -12.84 0.58 12.71
C PHE A 20 -13.53 1.95 12.86
N GLN A 21 -14.06 2.50 11.77
CA GLN A 21 -14.84 3.74 11.79
C GLN A 21 -16.14 3.56 12.56
N LYS A 22 -16.84 2.44 12.39
CA LYS A 22 -18.05 2.11 13.15
C LYS A 22 -17.76 2.07 14.65
N CYS A 23 -16.69 1.40 15.07
CA CYS A 23 -16.26 1.36 16.48
C CYS A 23 -15.98 2.77 17.04
N HIS A 24 -15.36 3.66 16.25
CA HIS A 24 -15.13 5.05 16.66
C HIS A 24 -16.40 5.90 16.77
N ILE A 25 -17.43 5.59 15.98
CA ILE A 25 -18.74 6.26 16.02
C ILE A 25 -19.55 5.77 17.21
N GLU A 26 -19.56 4.45 17.47
CA GLU A 26 -20.27 3.84 18.59
C GLU A 26 -19.64 4.19 19.94
N HIS A 27 -18.31 4.33 19.98
CA HIS A 27 -17.54 4.57 21.20
C HIS A 27 -16.69 5.85 21.15
N PRO A 28 -17.30 7.05 21.07
CA PRO A 28 -16.58 8.31 20.90
C PRO A 28 -15.67 8.67 22.09
N VAL A 29 -16.02 8.24 23.30
CA VAL A 29 -15.22 8.42 24.52
C VAL A 29 -14.33 7.20 24.78
N ALA A 30 -14.87 6.00 24.60
CA ALA A 30 -14.18 4.75 24.91
C ALA A 30 -13.05 4.40 23.91
N LYS A 31 -13.04 5.01 22.71
CA LYS A 31 -11.90 4.93 21.78
C LYS A 31 -10.57 5.38 22.42
N PHE A 32 -10.62 6.32 23.37
CA PHE A 32 -9.43 6.80 24.09
C PHE A 32 -8.95 5.82 25.18
N PHE A 33 -9.85 4.94 25.63
CA PHE A 33 -9.55 3.88 26.60
C PHE A 33 -9.14 2.56 25.92
N GLY A 34 -9.12 2.52 24.58
CA GLY A 34 -8.59 1.39 23.81
C GLY A 34 -9.63 0.35 23.39
N GLU A 35 -10.92 0.64 23.48
CA GLU A 35 -12.00 -0.30 23.09
C GLU A 35 -11.92 -0.74 21.62
N CYS A 36 -11.34 0.08 20.75
CA CYS A 36 -11.14 -0.23 19.32
C CYS A 36 -9.71 -0.72 18.99
N THR A 37 -8.91 -1.11 19.98
CA THR A 37 -7.48 -1.45 19.77
C THR A 37 -7.30 -2.71 18.93
N ASP A 38 -8.13 -3.74 19.11
CA ASP A 38 -8.05 -4.96 18.30
C ASP A 38 -8.31 -4.70 16.82
N LEU A 39 -9.31 -3.87 16.51
CA LEU A 39 -9.60 -3.44 15.13
C LEU A 39 -8.44 -2.62 14.54
N LYS A 40 -7.83 -1.73 15.34
CA LYS A 40 -6.63 -1.00 14.95
C LYS A 40 -5.46 -1.92 14.61
N ILE A 41 -5.23 -2.98 15.39
CA ILE A 41 -4.16 -3.95 15.13
C ILE A 41 -4.40 -4.71 13.82
N LYS A 42 -5.64 -5.16 13.58
CA LYS A 42 -6.04 -5.81 12.33
C LYS A 42 -5.84 -4.89 11.13
N LEU A 43 -6.24 -3.64 11.26
CA LEU A 43 -6.09 -2.61 10.23
C LEU A 43 -4.63 -2.34 9.89
N ASP A 44 -3.78 -2.16 10.92
CA ASP A 44 -2.34 -1.98 10.73
C ASP A 44 -1.69 -3.19 10.06
N ARG A 45 -2.15 -4.41 10.38
CA ARG A 45 -1.67 -5.64 9.72
C ARG A 45 -2.07 -5.65 8.24
N CYS A 46 -3.30 -5.28 7.92
CA CYS A 46 -3.76 -5.19 6.54
C CYS A 46 -2.95 -4.16 5.73
N PHE A 47 -2.75 -2.96 6.27
CA PHE A 47 -1.94 -1.94 5.59
C PHE A 47 -0.48 -2.36 5.39
N ARG A 48 0.11 -3.09 6.33
CA ARG A 48 1.45 -3.65 6.15
C ARG A 48 1.51 -4.66 5.01
N GLN A 49 0.50 -5.53 4.89
CA GLN A 49 0.41 -6.50 3.80
C GLN A 49 0.19 -5.82 2.46
N GLU A 50 -0.76 -4.89 2.36
CA GLU A 50 -1.03 -4.17 1.13
C GLU A 50 0.21 -3.39 0.65
N LYS A 51 0.91 -2.73 1.57
CA LYS A 51 2.17 -2.04 1.27
C LYS A 51 3.27 -3.01 0.82
N ALA A 52 3.32 -4.22 1.36
CA ALA A 52 4.28 -5.23 0.93
C ALA A 52 3.99 -5.72 -0.50
N LEU A 53 2.72 -5.99 -0.83
CA LEU A 53 2.32 -6.41 -2.17
C LEU A 53 2.58 -5.31 -3.21
N LYS A 54 2.16 -4.06 -2.94
CA LYS A 54 2.43 -2.93 -3.82
C LYS A 54 3.92 -2.71 -4.04
N ARG A 55 4.75 -2.85 -2.99
CA ARG A 55 6.21 -2.75 -3.12
C ARG A 55 6.80 -3.87 -3.99
N LYS A 56 6.30 -5.10 -3.86
CA LYS A 56 6.74 -6.22 -4.70
C LYS A 56 6.39 -6.00 -6.16
N ALA A 57 5.14 -5.62 -6.46
CA ALA A 57 4.70 -5.33 -7.82
C ALA A 57 5.51 -4.18 -8.46
N ASN A 58 5.68 -3.07 -7.73
CA ASN A 58 6.47 -1.93 -8.21
C ASN A 58 7.95 -2.30 -8.44
N PHE A 59 8.51 -3.17 -7.59
CA PHE A 59 9.88 -3.65 -7.77
C PHE A 59 10.04 -4.50 -9.05
N GLU A 60 9.09 -5.40 -9.30
CA GLU A 60 9.09 -6.24 -10.52
C GLU A 60 8.92 -5.38 -11.78
N GLU A 61 8.00 -4.42 -11.76
CA GLU A 61 7.80 -3.48 -12.87
C GLU A 61 9.04 -2.62 -13.12
N SER A 62 9.62 -2.05 -12.07
CA SER A 62 10.85 -1.26 -12.15
C SER A 62 12.02 -2.08 -12.71
N LYS A 63 12.14 -3.37 -12.33
CA LYS A 63 13.17 -4.26 -12.86
C LYS A 63 12.99 -4.48 -14.37
N LYS A 64 11.77 -4.76 -14.82
CA LYS A 64 11.45 -4.93 -16.25
C LYS A 64 11.74 -3.67 -17.05
N PHE A 65 11.27 -2.52 -16.56
CA PHE A 65 11.49 -1.23 -17.21
C PHE A 65 12.98 -0.89 -17.31
N LYS A 66 13.75 -1.15 -16.23
CA LYS A 66 15.21 -0.93 -16.22
C LYS A 66 15.93 -1.83 -17.21
N GLU A 67 15.50 -3.07 -17.38
CA GLU A 67 16.06 -4.00 -18.35
C GLU A 67 15.76 -3.57 -19.79
N GLN A 68 14.51 -3.20 -20.08
CA GLN A 68 14.08 -2.66 -21.38
C GLN A 68 14.87 -1.39 -21.74
N LEU A 69 15.02 -0.47 -20.79
CA LEU A 69 15.78 0.76 -21.00
C LEU A 69 17.27 0.49 -21.26
N ARG A 70 17.85 -0.53 -20.62
CA ARG A 70 19.24 -0.95 -20.88
C ARG A 70 19.40 -1.56 -22.26
N ALA A 71 18.46 -2.40 -22.71
CA ALA A 71 18.47 -2.97 -24.05
C ALA A 71 18.37 -1.86 -25.11
N PHE A 72 17.36 -1.00 -24.98
CA PHE A 72 17.15 0.13 -25.89
C PHE A 72 18.39 1.04 -25.98
N ARG A 73 19.02 1.38 -24.85
CA ARG A 73 20.25 2.19 -24.86
C ARG A 73 21.42 1.51 -25.59
N LYS A 74 21.58 0.20 -25.46
CA LYS A 74 22.62 -0.54 -26.18
C LYS A 74 22.36 -0.56 -27.70
N GLU A 75 21.11 -0.80 -28.09
CA GLU A 75 20.70 -0.77 -29.51
C GLU A 75 20.96 0.60 -30.12
N ASN A 76 20.52 1.67 -29.46
CA ASN A 76 20.76 3.04 -29.95
C ASN A 76 22.25 3.40 -30.01
N ALA A 77 23.05 2.97 -29.03
CA ALA A 77 24.50 3.18 -29.07
C ALA A 77 25.17 2.43 -30.24
N ALA A 78 24.70 1.23 -30.58
CA ALA A 78 25.19 0.47 -31.73
C ALA A 78 24.76 1.10 -33.07
N SER A 79 23.52 1.60 -33.16
CA SER A 79 23.01 2.29 -34.36
C SER A 79 23.65 3.67 -34.57
N SER A 80 24.05 4.35 -33.49
CA SER A 80 24.72 5.66 -33.56
C SER A 80 26.19 5.58 -34.01
N CYS A 81 26.76 4.39 -34.16
CA CYS A 81 28.15 4.18 -34.55
C CYS A 81 28.31 3.75 -36.03
N GLN A 82 27.22 3.81 -36.81
CA GLN A 82 27.19 3.59 -38.28
C GLN A 82 27.00 4.90 -39.03
#